data_AF-A0A2D0KDI1-F1
#
_entry.id   AF-A0A2D0KDI1-F1
#
_cell.length_a   1.000
_cell.length_b   1.000
_cell.length_c   1.000
_cell.angle_alpha   90.00
_cell.angle_beta   90.00
_cell.angle_gamma   90.00
#
_symmetry.space_group_name_H-M   'P 1'
#
loop_
_entity.id
_entity.type
_entity.pdbx_description
1 polymer ?
#
loop_
_entity_poly.entity_id
_entity_poly.type
_entity_poly.pdbx_seq_one_letter_code
_entity_poly.pdbx_strand_id
1 'polypeptide(L)'
;MFRSKSFNIPRPATLGSLTHAKSVSDISSAVIDARIFITIREVSPHEVLNLTNAIMKTTMNTEWKCSSSEYVSGDYEQENWNIRYESARSIFELVHNKIKLCSEKLSRIGSLYFAAYFQGVPVGILEFIPADNIISNLPTVEYLATHCGIRNCGVLLMEHAVNKSQQLGNNGKIKLIPLHKATPAYINMGFSPSDSGYLVLDPANSHRWHFNPSNNSYRYITC
;
A
#
# COMPACT_ATOMS: atom_id res chain seq x y z
N MET A 1 18.38 -20.14 25.59
CA MET A 1 19.17 -18.89 25.62
C MET A 1 18.62 -17.97 24.54
N PHE A 2 17.71 -17.06 24.92
CA PHE A 2 17.04 -16.14 24.01
C PHE A 2 17.98 -14.97 23.68
N ARG A 3 18.38 -14.83 22.40
CA ARG A 3 19.05 -13.62 21.91
C ARG A 3 18.02 -12.72 21.26
N SER A 4 17.70 -11.60 21.91
CA SER A 4 17.06 -10.46 21.24
C SER A 4 18.05 -9.90 20.22
N LYS A 5 17.75 -10.05 18.93
CA LYS A 5 18.52 -9.41 17.85
C LYS A 5 17.82 -8.12 17.45
N SER A 6 17.84 -7.15 18.34
CA SER A 6 17.68 -5.75 17.97
C SER A 6 19.04 -5.26 17.49
N PHE A 7 19.11 -4.87 16.21
CA PHE A 7 20.33 -4.32 15.60
C PHE A 7 20.74 -3.02 16.29
N ASN A 8 22.01 -2.91 16.67
CA ASN A 8 22.67 -1.63 16.98
C ASN A 8 23.36 -1.14 15.70
N ILE A 9 22.81 -0.11 15.07
CA ILE A 9 23.38 0.58 13.90
C ILE A 9 23.44 2.09 14.28
N PRO A 10 24.52 2.82 13.94
CA PRO A 10 24.71 4.21 14.35
C PRO A 10 23.56 5.12 13.89
N ARG A 11 23.06 5.93 14.82
CA ARG A 11 21.89 6.82 14.67
C ARG A 11 22.29 8.16 14.04
N PRO A 12 21.61 8.65 13.00
CA PRO A 12 21.51 10.08 12.75
C PRO A 12 20.53 10.70 13.77
N ALA A 13 20.99 11.70 14.51
CA ALA A 13 20.18 12.42 15.49
C ALA A 13 19.28 13.45 14.79
N THR A 14 18.15 13.00 14.23
CA THR A 14 17.08 13.92 13.80
C THR A 14 15.71 13.34 14.18
N LEU A 15 15.04 14.02 15.10
CA LEU A 15 13.63 13.79 15.42
C LEU A 15 12.79 14.07 14.16
N GLY A 16 12.11 13.05 13.64
CA GLY A 16 11.11 13.18 12.57
C GLY A 16 11.22 12.18 11.42
N SER A 17 12.30 11.40 11.34
CA SER A 17 12.45 10.37 10.30
C SER A 17 11.89 9.03 10.78
N LEU A 18 11.19 8.31 9.90
CA LEU A 18 10.78 6.91 10.09
C LEU A 18 12.05 6.05 10.25
N THR A 19 12.58 5.96 11.47
CA THR A 19 13.78 5.14 11.73
C THR A 19 13.44 3.65 11.69
N HIS A 20 14.31 2.87 11.05
CA HIS A 20 14.28 1.41 10.85
C HIS A 20 13.94 0.55 12.10
N ALA A 21 14.07 1.08 13.32
CA ALA A 21 14.10 0.30 14.57
C ALA A 21 12.75 -0.05 15.25
N LYS A 22 11.58 0.19 14.64
CA LYS A 22 10.27 -0.18 15.26
C LYS A 22 9.69 -1.51 14.81
N SER A 23 10.55 -2.48 14.51
CA SER A 23 10.15 -3.86 14.22
C SER A 23 10.66 -4.74 15.35
N VAL A 24 9.83 -5.05 16.38
CA VAL A 24 9.76 -6.34 17.12
C VAL A 24 8.82 -6.29 18.35
N SER A 25 8.12 -7.43 18.53
CA SER A 25 7.45 -8.08 19.69
C SER A 25 6.05 -7.69 20.22
N ASP A 26 5.54 -6.46 20.14
CA ASP A 26 4.18 -6.14 20.66
C ASP A 26 3.17 -5.86 19.55
N ILE A 27 3.05 -6.80 18.60
CA ILE A 27 2.32 -6.60 17.35
C ILE A 27 0.81 -6.36 17.54
N SER A 28 0.14 -6.94 18.54
CA SER A 28 -1.32 -6.77 18.64
C SER A 28 -1.73 -5.41 19.22
N SER A 29 -0.98 -4.86 20.19
CA SER A 29 -1.26 -3.54 20.78
C SER A 29 -0.70 -2.38 19.95
N ALA A 30 0.50 -2.53 19.38
CA ALA A 30 1.13 -1.49 18.55
C ALA A 30 0.51 -1.36 17.13
N VAL A 31 -0.13 -2.42 16.61
CA VAL A 31 -0.83 -2.36 15.31
C VAL A 31 -2.13 -1.54 15.41
N ILE A 32 -2.78 -1.53 16.57
CA ILE A 32 -3.92 -0.64 16.83
C ILE A 32 -3.45 0.81 16.82
N ASP A 33 -2.26 1.08 17.38
CA ASP A 33 -1.67 2.42 17.48
C ASP A 33 -1.18 2.97 16.12
N ALA A 34 -0.55 2.13 15.28
CA ALA A 34 -0.05 2.56 13.97
C ALA A 34 -1.16 3.02 13.01
N ARG A 35 -2.37 2.45 13.10
CA ARG A 35 -3.53 2.89 12.30
C ARG A 35 -3.96 4.33 12.65
N ILE A 36 -3.77 4.77 13.90
CA ILE A 36 -4.15 6.10 14.37
C ILE A 36 -3.26 7.18 13.71
N PHE A 37 -2.03 6.83 13.38
CA PHE A 37 -1.07 7.76 12.77
C PHE A 37 -1.11 7.80 11.24
N ILE A 38 -1.88 6.90 10.61
CA ILE A 38 -2.03 6.88 9.16
C ILE A 38 -3.32 7.57 8.77
N THR A 39 -3.20 8.63 7.98
CA THR A 39 -4.34 9.29 7.34
C THR A 39 -4.35 8.96 5.86
N ILE A 40 -5.54 8.82 5.29
CA ILE A 40 -5.73 8.58 3.85
C ILE A 40 -6.68 9.66 3.33
N ARG A 41 -6.35 10.20 2.16
CA ARG A 41 -7.23 11.12 1.44
C ARG A 41 -7.12 10.94 -0.06
N GLU A 42 -8.18 11.35 -0.74
CA GLU A 42 -8.19 11.50 -2.19
C GLU A 42 -7.31 12.69 -2.60
N VAL A 43 -6.51 12.52 -3.64
CA VAL A 43 -5.52 13.51 -4.11
C VAL A 43 -5.61 13.68 -5.62
N SER A 44 -5.22 14.86 -6.10
CA SER A 44 -5.19 15.14 -7.54
C SER A 44 -4.02 14.42 -8.23
N PRO A 45 -4.10 14.16 -9.55
CA PRO A 45 -2.98 13.56 -10.29
C PRO A 45 -1.68 14.38 -10.16
N HIS A 46 -1.75 15.70 -10.22
CA HIS A 46 -0.60 16.58 -10.02
C HIS A 46 0.03 16.42 -8.63
N GLU A 47 -0.81 16.25 -7.60
CA GLU A 47 -0.31 15.99 -6.26
C GLU A 47 0.39 14.63 -6.17
N VAL A 48 -0.15 13.59 -6.82
CA VAL A 48 0.51 12.27 -6.85
C VAL A 48 1.90 12.33 -7.48
N LEU A 49 2.12 13.14 -8.52
CA LEU A 49 3.46 13.35 -9.09
C LEU A 49 4.45 13.86 -8.03
N ASN A 50 4.04 14.85 -7.25
CA ASN A 50 4.86 15.41 -6.19
C ASN A 50 5.09 14.40 -5.05
N LEU A 51 4.04 13.68 -4.63
CA LEU A 51 4.11 12.71 -3.54
C LEU A 51 4.97 11.49 -3.90
N THR A 52 4.79 10.91 -5.09
CA THR A 52 5.62 9.78 -5.56
C THR A 52 7.09 10.18 -5.64
N ASN A 53 7.39 11.36 -6.18
CA ASN A 53 8.74 11.89 -6.22
C ASN A 53 9.32 12.14 -4.81
N ALA A 54 8.52 12.71 -3.89
CA ALA A 54 8.92 12.91 -2.50
C ALA A 54 9.21 11.58 -1.79
N ILE A 55 8.38 10.56 -2.01
CA ILE A 55 8.59 9.21 -1.47
C ILE A 55 9.91 8.64 -1.98
N MET A 56 10.11 8.60 -3.30
CA MET A 56 11.29 7.95 -3.90
C MET A 56 12.62 8.67 -3.65
N LYS A 57 12.59 10.00 -3.42
CA LYS A 57 13.80 10.82 -3.21
C LYS A 57 14.11 11.07 -1.75
N THR A 58 13.09 11.14 -0.89
CA THR A 58 13.26 11.61 0.50
C THR A 58 13.05 10.47 1.48
N THR A 59 11.90 9.80 1.43
CA THR A 59 11.54 8.83 2.47
C THR A 59 12.03 7.44 2.17
N MET A 60 12.11 7.06 0.89
CA MET A 60 12.61 5.78 0.39
C MET A 60 13.77 5.99 -0.58
N ASN A 61 14.76 6.76 -0.13
CA ASN A 61 15.99 7.05 -0.87
C ASN A 61 16.91 5.81 -0.97
N THR A 62 18.09 5.96 -1.57
CA THR A 62 19.04 4.85 -1.74
C THR A 62 19.59 4.28 -0.43
N GLU A 63 19.50 5.01 0.69
CA GLU A 63 19.96 4.54 2.00
C GLU A 63 19.03 3.45 2.57
N TRP A 64 17.80 3.33 2.05
CA TRP A 64 16.87 2.25 2.39
C TRP A 64 17.21 0.93 1.70
N LYS A 65 18.12 0.94 0.71
CA LYS A 65 18.63 -0.25 0.06
C LYS A 65 19.87 -0.73 0.81
N CYS A 66 19.85 -1.96 1.32
CA CYS A 66 21.02 -2.53 1.99
C CYS A 66 22.13 -2.75 0.98
N SER A 67 23.30 -2.16 1.23
CA SER A 67 24.47 -2.21 0.35
C SER A 67 25.03 -3.62 0.22
N SER A 68 25.60 -3.92 -0.95
CA SER A 68 26.18 -5.23 -1.22
C SER A 68 27.50 -5.50 -0.49
N SER A 69 28.19 -4.46 -0.01
CA SER A 69 29.42 -4.61 0.78
C SER A 69 29.16 -5.21 2.17
N GLU A 70 27.91 -5.26 2.60
CA GLU A 70 27.49 -5.86 3.87
C GLU A 70 26.90 -7.27 3.69
N TYR A 71 26.96 -7.84 2.48
CA TYR A 71 26.47 -9.21 2.23
C TYR A 71 27.29 -10.22 3.04
N VAL A 72 26.73 -10.63 4.17
CA VAL A 72 27.03 -11.94 4.74
C VAL A 72 26.26 -12.94 3.90
N SER A 73 26.96 -13.80 3.17
CA SER A 73 26.33 -14.85 2.35
C SER A 73 25.33 -15.66 3.18
N GLY A 74 24.07 -15.71 2.73
CA GLY A 74 23.00 -16.44 3.41
C GLY A 74 22.03 -15.59 4.25
N ASP A 75 22.12 -14.24 4.21
CA ASP A 75 21.13 -13.38 4.85
C ASP A 75 19.86 -13.21 3.99
N TYR A 76 18.95 -14.18 4.12
CA TYR A 76 17.64 -14.16 3.46
C TYR A 76 16.76 -12.96 3.85
N GLU A 77 16.93 -12.39 5.05
CA GLU A 77 16.14 -11.24 5.49
C GLU A 77 16.58 -9.97 4.76
N GLN A 78 17.88 -9.78 4.56
CA GLN A 78 18.42 -8.67 3.77
C GLN A 78 18.00 -8.76 2.29
N GLU A 79 18.02 -9.95 1.69
CA GLU A 79 17.52 -10.17 0.33
C GLU A 79 16.02 -9.84 0.23
N ASN A 80 15.21 -10.35 1.16
CA ASN A 80 13.79 -10.05 1.22
C ASN A 80 13.50 -8.55 1.40
N TRP A 81 14.31 -7.86 2.21
CA TRP A 81 14.20 -6.42 2.38
C TRP A 81 14.48 -5.66 1.08
N ASN A 82 15.59 -5.97 0.41
CA ASN A 82 15.94 -5.35 -0.86
C ASN A 82 14.87 -5.61 -1.94
N ILE A 83 14.30 -6.81 -1.98
CA ILE A 83 13.17 -7.12 -2.88
C ILE A 83 11.96 -6.24 -2.56
N ARG A 84 11.63 -6.00 -1.29
CA ARG A 84 10.51 -5.12 -0.89
C ARG A 84 10.79 -3.66 -1.31
N TYR A 85 12.00 -3.17 -1.07
CA TYR A 85 12.42 -1.83 -1.48
C TYR A 85 12.28 -1.66 -3.00
N GLU A 86 12.87 -2.55 -3.79
CA GLU A 86 12.85 -2.46 -5.26
C GLU A 86 11.43 -2.60 -5.82
N SER A 87 10.63 -3.53 -5.27
CA SER A 87 9.25 -3.71 -5.71
C SER A 87 8.40 -2.47 -5.43
N ALA A 88 8.50 -1.90 -4.22
CA ALA A 88 7.76 -0.69 -3.86
C ALA A 88 8.19 0.49 -4.75
N ARG A 89 9.50 0.68 -4.93
CA ARG A 89 10.06 1.75 -5.76
C ARG A 89 9.60 1.65 -7.20
N SER A 90 9.65 0.45 -7.78
CA SER A 90 9.20 0.20 -9.15
C SER A 90 7.73 0.58 -9.36
N ILE A 91 6.82 0.23 -8.43
CA ILE A 91 5.41 0.63 -8.54
C ILE A 91 5.24 2.16 -8.39
N PHE A 92 5.96 2.81 -7.48
CA PHE A 92 5.92 4.28 -7.39
C PHE A 92 6.42 4.96 -8.68
N GLU A 93 7.47 4.43 -9.32
CA GLU A 93 7.96 4.91 -10.61
C GLU A 93 6.92 4.71 -11.72
N LEU A 94 6.23 3.56 -11.76
CA LEU A 94 5.16 3.30 -12.72
C LEU A 94 4.00 4.29 -12.58
N VAL A 95 3.54 4.54 -11.35
CA VAL A 95 2.49 5.53 -11.07
C VAL A 95 2.95 6.92 -11.50
N HIS A 96 4.16 7.32 -11.13
CA HIS A 96 4.72 8.62 -11.49
C HIS A 96 4.79 8.83 -13.00
N ASN A 97 5.36 7.86 -13.73
CA ASN A 97 5.51 7.92 -15.18
C ASN A 97 4.17 7.90 -15.89
N LYS A 98 3.22 7.09 -15.42
CA LYS A 98 1.86 7.05 -15.98
C LYS A 98 1.19 8.41 -15.90
N ILE A 99 1.23 9.07 -14.75
CA ILE A 99 0.59 10.39 -14.58
C ILE A 99 1.31 11.45 -15.41
N LYS A 100 2.65 11.41 -15.47
CA LYS A 100 3.42 12.34 -16.30
C LYS A 100 3.01 12.23 -17.77
N LEU A 101 2.93 11.01 -18.31
CA LEU A 101 2.48 10.75 -19.68
C LEU A 101 1.02 11.16 -19.92
N CYS A 102 0.12 10.97 -18.94
CA CYS A 102 -1.28 11.39 -19.05
C CYS A 102 -1.46 12.91 -18.90
N SER A 103 -0.54 13.62 -18.25
CA SER A 103 -0.58 15.09 -18.23
C SER A 103 -0.21 15.67 -19.61
N GLU A 104 0.60 14.94 -20.37
CA GLU A 104 1.03 15.31 -21.73
C GLU A 104 0.03 14.84 -22.81
N LYS A 105 -0.81 13.85 -22.51
CA LYS A 105 -1.85 13.32 -23.41
C LYS A 105 -3.23 13.41 -22.75
N LEU A 106 -4.14 14.18 -23.36
CA LEU A 106 -5.50 14.54 -22.93
C LEU A 106 -6.49 13.41 -22.53
N SER A 107 -6.04 12.17 -22.29
CA SER A 107 -6.91 11.00 -22.23
C SER A 107 -6.57 10.02 -21.11
N ARG A 108 -6.94 10.36 -19.87
CA ARG A 108 -7.54 9.41 -18.90
C ARG A 108 -8.50 10.15 -17.97
N ILE A 109 -9.75 10.24 -18.41
CA ILE A 109 -10.87 10.77 -17.62
C ILE A 109 -11.36 9.60 -16.74
N GLY A 110 -11.09 9.63 -15.44
CA GLY A 110 -11.81 8.77 -14.48
C GLY A 110 -11.01 8.09 -13.37
N SER A 111 -9.67 7.99 -13.43
CA SER A 111 -8.90 7.43 -12.29
C SER A 111 -8.99 8.34 -11.07
N LEU A 112 -9.19 7.73 -9.90
CA LEU A 112 -9.08 8.36 -8.59
C LEU A 112 -7.78 7.91 -7.92
N TYR A 113 -7.17 8.80 -7.15
CA TYR A 113 -5.92 8.51 -6.45
C TYR A 113 -6.08 8.73 -4.97
N PHE A 114 -5.59 7.78 -4.17
CA PHE A 114 -5.54 7.92 -2.72
C PHE A 114 -4.10 7.94 -2.25
N ALA A 115 -3.78 8.88 -1.36
CA ALA A 115 -2.47 8.97 -0.72
C ALA A 115 -2.60 8.67 0.77
N ALA A 116 -1.69 7.83 1.26
CA ALA A 116 -1.53 7.55 2.68
C ALA A 116 -0.36 8.35 3.26
N TYR A 117 -0.57 8.91 4.44
CA TYR A 117 0.40 9.72 5.16
C TYR A 117 0.59 9.16 6.57
N PHE A 118 1.83 8.93 6.98
CA PHE A 118 2.18 8.62 8.35
C PHE A 118 2.71 9.88 9.02
N GLN A 119 1.97 10.42 10.01
CA GLN A 119 2.35 11.67 10.69
C GLN A 119 2.64 12.84 9.72
N GLY A 120 1.85 12.95 8.65
CA GLY A 120 2.01 13.97 7.60
C GLY A 120 3.04 13.65 6.52
N VAL A 121 3.83 12.57 6.68
CA VAL A 121 4.81 12.13 5.69
C VAL A 121 4.15 11.16 4.70
N PRO A 122 4.24 11.37 3.37
CA PRO A 122 3.65 10.46 2.40
C PRO A 122 4.37 9.11 2.42
N VAL A 123 3.57 8.04 2.48
CA VAL A 123 4.06 6.66 2.63
C VAL A 123 3.33 5.65 1.75
N GLY A 124 2.33 6.06 0.97
CA GLY A 124 1.66 5.13 0.07
C GLY A 124 0.74 5.82 -0.92
N ILE A 125 0.53 5.15 -2.06
CA ILE A 125 -0.34 5.59 -3.14
C ILE A 125 -1.17 4.40 -3.61
N LEU A 126 -2.45 4.62 -3.85
CA LEU A 126 -3.35 3.69 -4.54
C LEU A 126 -3.99 4.39 -5.74
N GLU A 127 -3.96 3.76 -6.91
CA GLU A 127 -4.77 4.15 -8.07
C GLU A 127 -6.03 3.29 -8.14
N PHE A 128 -7.18 3.95 -8.14
CA PHE A 128 -8.50 3.36 -8.21
C PHE A 128 -9.20 3.77 -9.50
N ILE A 129 -9.62 2.79 -10.29
CA ILE A 129 -10.39 2.99 -11.51
C ILE A 129 -11.85 2.62 -11.20
N PRO A 130 -12.79 3.57 -11.19
CA PRO A 130 -14.21 3.27 -11.03
C PRO A 130 -14.71 2.25 -12.05
N ALA A 131 -15.80 1.55 -11.71
CA ALA A 131 -16.50 0.73 -12.68
C ALA A 131 -17.00 1.62 -13.83
N ASP A 132 -16.86 1.11 -15.04
CA ASP A 132 -17.46 1.69 -16.25
C ASP A 132 -18.15 0.54 -16.97
N ASN A 133 -19.46 0.69 -17.21
CA ASN A 133 -20.29 -0.31 -17.89
C ASN A 133 -19.76 -0.72 -19.27
N ILE A 134 -18.84 0.05 -19.84
CA ILE A 134 -18.20 -0.23 -21.13
C ILE A 134 -16.98 -1.14 -20.98
N ILE A 135 -16.15 -0.92 -19.96
CA ILE A 135 -14.81 -1.52 -19.85
C ILE A 135 -14.73 -2.56 -18.72
N SER A 136 -15.43 -2.30 -17.60
CA SER A 136 -15.35 -3.15 -16.41
C SER A 136 -16.56 -2.98 -15.50
N ASN A 137 -17.24 -4.10 -15.25
CA ASN A 137 -18.39 -4.15 -14.34
C ASN A 137 -18.03 -3.99 -12.85
N LEU A 138 -16.73 -3.94 -12.50
CA LEU A 138 -16.25 -3.74 -11.14
C LEU A 138 -15.15 -2.67 -11.12
N PRO A 139 -15.09 -1.84 -10.05
CA PRO A 139 -13.96 -0.96 -9.84
C PRO A 139 -12.66 -1.76 -9.67
N THR A 140 -11.56 -1.19 -10.15
CA THR A 140 -10.25 -1.85 -10.23
C THR A 140 -9.20 -1.07 -9.44
N VAL A 141 -8.41 -1.76 -8.63
CA VAL A 141 -7.17 -1.21 -8.07
C VAL A 141 -6.05 -1.55 -9.04
N GLU A 142 -5.57 -0.55 -9.77
CA GLU A 142 -4.55 -0.71 -10.82
C GLU A 142 -3.14 -0.77 -10.22
N TYR A 143 -2.84 0.17 -9.32
CA TYR A 143 -1.57 0.23 -8.62
C TYR A 143 -1.78 0.45 -7.13
N LEU A 144 -0.97 -0.24 -6.33
CA LEU A 144 -0.87 -0.05 -4.89
C LEU A 144 0.61 -0.15 -4.52
N ALA A 145 1.13 0.93 -3.95
CA ALA A 145 2.48 0.96 -3.40
C ALA A 145 2.47 1.58 -2.02
N THR A 146 3.25 1.00 -1.12
CA THR A 146 3.52 1.57 0.20
C THR A 146 5.02 1.56 0.45
N HIS A 147 5.48 2.49 1.27
CA HIS A 147 6.83 2.58 1.75
C HIS A 147 7.32 1.23 2.30
N CYS A 148 8.52 0.77 1.95
CA CYS A 148 8.99 -0.57 2.32
C CYS A 148 9.11 -0.79 3.84
N GLY A 149 9.33 0.30 4.60
CA GLY A 149 9.39 0.30 6.06
C GLY A 149 8.04 0.37 6.80
N ILE A 150 6.91 0.59 6.11
CA ILE A 150 5.60 0.69 6.79
C ILE A 150 4.80 -0.60 6.65
N ARG A 151 4.21 -1.06 7.76
CA ARG A 151 3.31 -2.23 7.77
C ARG A 151 1.85 -1.77 7.79
N ASN A 152 0.96 -2.61 7.31
CA ASN A 152 -0.51 -2.42 7.32
C ASN A 152 -1.06 -1.20 6.56
N CYS A 153 -0.23 -0.29 6.07
CA CYS A 153 -0.67 0.83 5.23
C CYS A 153 -1.42 0.36 3.97
N GLY A 154 -1.00 -0.76 3.37
CA GLY A 154 -1.66 -1.32 2.19
C GLY A 154 -3.09 -1.78 2.48
N VAL A 155 -3.33 -2.34 3.67
CA VAL A 155 -4.67 -2.71 4.15
C VAL A 155 -5.55 -1.48 4.27
N LEU A 156 -5.06 -0.39 4.85
CA LEU A 156 -5.84 0.85 5.02
C LEU A 156 -6.18 1.50 3.67
N LEU A 157 -5.23 1.51 2.73
CA LEU A 157 -5.51 1.95 1.36
C LEU A 157 -6.58 1.08 0.69
N MET A 158 -6.54 -0.24 0.92
CA MET A 158 -7.55 -1.17 0.41
C MET A 158 -8.92 -0.95 1.07
N GLU A 159 -8.99 -0.74 2.39
CA GLU A 159 -10.21 -0.36 3.11
C GLU A 159 -10.82 0.92 2.49
N HIS A 160 -9.98 1.92 2.18
CA HIS A 160 -10.44 3.15 1.53
C HIS A 160 -10.97 2.90 0.11
N ALA A 161 -10.33 2.03 -0.68
CA ALA A 161 -10.80 1.64 -2.01
C ALA A 161 -12.14 0.89 -1.98
N VAL A 162 -12.30 -0.05 -1.05
CA VAL A 162 -13.57 -0.76 -0.79
C VAL A 162 -14.66 0.23 -0.41
N ASN A 163 -14.37 1.17 0.49
CA ASN A 163 -15.35 2.17 0.91
C ASN A 163 -15.71 3.15 -0.21
N LYS A 164 -14.76 3.51 -1.08
CA LYS A 164 -15.09 4.28 -2.29
C LYS A 164 -15.99 3.48 -3.23
N SER A 165 -15.70 2.20 -3.43
CA SER A 165 -16.57 1.31 -4.21
C SER A 165 -18.00 1.24 -3.64
N GLN A 166 -18.16 1.15 -2.31
CA GLN A 166 -19.44 1.21 -1.62
C GLN A 166 -20.18 2.53 -1.90
N GLN A 167 -19.49 3.67 -1.76
CA GLN A 167 -20.05 5.01 -2.04
C GLN A 167 -20.52 5.17 -3.49
N LEU A 168 -19.82 4.51 -4.43
CA LEU A 168 -20.16 4.52 -5.85
C LEU A 168 -21.24 3.48 -6.23
N GLY A 169 -21.90 2.84 -5.26
CA GLY A 169 -22.99 1.90 -5.51
C GLY A 169 -22.54 0.49 -5.93
N ASN A 170 -21.25 0.16 -5.79
CA ASN A 170 -20.68 -1.14 -6.18
C ASN A 170 -20.60 -2.13 -5.01
N ASN A 171 -21.35 -1.89 -3.93
CA ASN A 171 -21.43 -2.76 -2.74
C ASN A 171 -20.06 -3.09 -2.09
N GLY A 172 -19.07 -2.21 -2.27
CA GLY A 172 -17.70 -2.41 -1.79
C GLY A 172 -16.87 -3.40 -2.61
N LYS A 173 -17.43 -3.96 -3.69
CA LYS A 173 -16.73 -4.94 -4.53
C LYS A 173 -15.64 -4.27 -5.34
N ILE A 174 -14.48 -4.91 -5.42
CA ILE A 174 -13.32 -4.42 -6.19
C ILE A 174 -12.56 -5.60 -6.79
N LYS A 175 -11.75 -5.33 -7.82
CA LYS A 175 -10.81 -6.31 -8.37
C LYS A 175 -9.42 -5.72 -8.56
N LEU A 176 -8.42 -6.59 -8.70
CA LEU A 176 -7.03 -6.20 -8.99
C LEU A 176 -6.29 -7.33 -9.71
N ILE A 177 -5.16 -7.00 -10.32
CA ILE A 177 -4.20 -7.98 -10.82
C ILE A 177 -3.00 -7.96 -9.85
N PRO A 178 -2.75 -9.04 -9.10
CA PRO A 178 -1.66 -9.06 -8.14
C PRO A 178 -0.33 -9.32 -8.84
N LEU A 179 0.75 -8.75 -8.32
CA LEU A 179 2.08 -9.34 -8.54
C LEU A 179 2.09 -10.75 -7.92
N HIS A 180 2.72 -11.72 -8.57
CA HIS A 180 2.72 -13.13 -8.12
C HIS A 180 3.08 -13.28 -6.63
N LYS A 181 4.10 -12.56 -6.13
CA LYS A 181 4.52 -12.64 -4.72
C LYS A 181 3.53 -11.98 -3.75
N ALA A 182 2.66 -11.10 -4.24
CA ALA A 182 1.65 -10.40 -3.44
C ALA A 182 0.31 -11.14 -3.37
N THR A 183 0.06 -12.13 -4.25
CA THR A 183 -1.19 -12.92 -4.28
C THR A 183 -1.58 -13.44 -2.89
N PRO A 184 -0.71 -14.08 -2.09
CA PRO A 184 -1.09 -14.58 -0.77
C PRO A 184 -1.59 -13.48 0.18
N ALA A 185 -1.03 -12.26 0.09
CA ALA A 185 -1.47 -11.15 0.92
C ALA A 185 -2.91 -10.74 0.61
N TYR A 186 -3.29 -10.71 -0.66
CA TYR A 186 -4.67 -10.40 -1.07
C TYR A 186 -5.65 -11.53 -0.74
N ILE A 187 -5.25 -12.79 -0.92
CA ILE A 187 -6.08 -13.93 -0.49
C ILE A 187 -6.34 -13.87 1.03
N ASN A 188 -5.32 -13.53 1.83
CA ASN A 188 -5.48 -13.33 3.27
C ASN A 188 -6.41 -12.15 3.60
N MET A 189 -6.51 -11.15 2.71
CA MET A 189 -7.50 -10.08 2.80
C MET A 189 -8.91 -10.49 2.36
N GLY A 190 -9.13 -11.75 1.95
CA GLY A 190 -10.43 -12.26 1.53
C GLY A 190 -10.75 -12.05 0.06
N PHE A 191 -9.74 -11.75 -0.77
CA PHE A 191 -9.90 -11.82 -2.22
C PHE A 191 -9.94 -13.28 -2.68
N SER A 192 -10.64 -13.52 -3.79
CA SER A 192 -10.73 -14.83 -4.44
C SER A 192 -10.27 -14.73 -5.90
N PRO A 193 -9.60 -15.75 -6.45
CA PRO A 193 -9.26 -15.80 -7.87
C PRO A 193 -10.50 -15.79 -8.76
N SER A 194 -10.40 -15.14 -9.93
CA SER A 194 -11.36 -15.26 -11.03
C SER A 194 -10.69 -15.85 -12.27
N ASP A 195 -11.51 -16.37 -13.19
CA ASP A 195 -11.04 -17.05 -14.42
C ASP A 195 -10.22 -16.15 -15.37
N SER A 196 -10.33 -14.83 -15.19
CA SER A 196 -9.66 -13.80 -15.99
C SER A 196 -8.29 -13.36 -15.44
N GLY A 197 -7.74 -14.06 -14.45
CA GLY A 197 -6.45 -13.72 -13.82
C GLY A 197 -6.51 -12.55 -12.83
N TYR A 198 -7.70 -12.01 -12.58
CA TYR A 198 -7.93 -11.05 -11.51
C TYR A 198 -8.11 -11.77 -10.17
N LEU A 199 -7.86 -11.02 -9.11
CA LEU A 199 -8.42 -11.28 -7.79
C LEU A 199 -9.61 -10.35 -7.57
N VAL A 200 -10.71 -10.90 -7.06
CA VAL A 200 -11.95 -10.16 -6.78
C VAL A 200 -12.25 -10.23 -5.30
N LEU A 201 -12.59 -9.10 -4.71
CA LEU A 201 -13.09 -9.00 -3.35
C LEU A 201 -14.58 -8.69 -3.36
N ASP A 202 -15.33 -9.51 -2.65
CA ASP A 202 -16.71 -9.24 -2.25
C ASP A 202 -16.77 -9.16 -0.72
N PRO A 203 -16.72 -7.96 -0.13
CA PRO A 203 -16.57 -7.83 1.32
C PRO A 203 -17.80 -8.34 2.08
N ALA A 204 -18.99 -8.33 1.46
CA ALA A 204 -20.21 -8.87 2.07
C ALA A 204 -20.16 -10.40 2.24
N ASN A 205 -19.38 -11.10 1.41
CA ASN A 205 -19.23 -12.56 1.42
C ASN A 205 -17.91 -13.01 2.06
N SER A 206 -17.22 -12.12 2.78
CA SER A 206 -15.92 -12.40 3.39
C SER A 206 -15.95 -12.20 4.89
N HIS A 207 -15.63 -13.24 5.66
CA HIS A 207 -15.49 -13.17 7.12
C HIS A 207 -14.35 -12.23 7.59
N ARG A 208 -13.51 -11.77 6.67
CA ARG A 208 -12.41 -10.83 6.93
C ARG A 208 -12.86 -9.38 6.93
N TRP A 209 -14.09 -9.09 6.52
CA TRP A 209 -14.63 -7.74 6.40
C TRP A 209 -15.89 -7.59 7.24
N HIS A 210 -15.98 -6.47 7.94
CA HIS A 210 -17.15 -6.12 8.74
C HIS A 210 -17.78 -4.85 8.17
N PHE A 211 -19.07 -4.93 7.87
CA PHE A 211 -19.86 -3.77 7.48
C PHE A 211 -20.39 -3.06 8.73
N ASN A 212 -20.08 -1.77 8.86
CA ASN A 212 -20.66 -0.92 9.88
C ASN A 212 -21.84 -0.13 9.29
N PRO A 213 -23.09 -0.42 9.69
CA PRO A 213 -24.27 0.27 9.19
C PRO A 213 -24.34 1.73 9.66
N SER A 214 -23.71 2.09 10.78
CA SER A 214 -23.83 3.44 11.35
C SER A 214 -23.15 4.51 10.49
N ASN A 215 -22.13 4.14 9.71
CA ASN A 215 -21.40 5.03 8.82
C ASN A 215 -21.32 4.51 7.37
N ASN A 216 -22.11 3.47 7.05
CA ASN A 216 -22.17 2.84 5.73
C ASN A 216 -20.78 2.49 5.15
N SER A 217 -19.92 1.86 5.98
CA SER A 217 -18.53 1.56 5.59
C SER A 217 -18.09 0.17 6.01
N TYR A 218 -17.21 -0.42 5.22
CA TYR A 218 -16.51 -1.66 5.52
C TYR A 218 -15.19 -1.40 6.25
N ARG A 219 -14.83 -2.35 7.12
CA ARG A 219 -13.54 -2.40 7.81
C ARG A 219 -12.95 -3.80 7.71
N TYR A 220 -11.64 -3.89 7.49
CA TYR A 220 -10.93 -5.15 7.48
C TYR A 220 -10.57 -5.58 8.90
N ILE A 221 -10.90 -6.82 9.24
CA ILE A 221 -10.62 -7.46 10.51
C ILE A 221 -9.28 -8.19 10.38
N THR A 222 -8.22 -7.62 10.97
CA THR A 222 -6.95 -8.31 11.17
C THR A 222 -7.14 -9.35 12.28
N CYS A 223 -7.02 -10.64 11.95
CA CYS A 223 -6.85 -11.71 12.92
C CYS A 223 -5.41 -11.75 13.43
#